data_AF-A0A956Q375-F1
#
_entry.id   AF-A0A956Q375-F1
#
_cell.length_a   1.000
_cell.length_b   1.000
_cell.length_c   1.000
_cell.angle_alpha   90.00
_cell.angle_beta   90.00
_cell.angle_gamma   90.00
#
_symmetry.space_group_name_H-M   'P 1'
#
loop_
_entity.id
_entity.type
_entity.pdbx_description
1 polymer ?
#
loop_
_entity_poly.entity_id
_entity_poly.type
_entity_poly.pdbx_seq_one_letter_code
_entity_poly.pdbx_strand_id
1 'polypeptide(L)'
;NQKGKDVICIYCAIGQKTGTVAQIVKTLEDRGAMDYSIVVAANAIDPAPLQFLAPYSAVSIGEYFMERGKHVLVIYDDLSKQAVAYRSMSLLLRRPPGREAYPGDVFYLHS
;
A
#
# COMPACT_ATOMS: atom_id res chain seq x y z
N ASN A 1 -2.06 5.66 17.32
CA ASN A 1 -2.21 6.80 18.26
C ASN A 1 -3.20 7.86 17.74
N GLN A 2 -4.18 7.49 16.90
CA GLN A 2 -5.15 8.43 16.32
C GLN A 2 -6.55 8.30 16.92
N LYS A 3 -6.73 7.40 17.90
CA LYS A 3 -7.99 7.20 18.62
C LYS A 3 -8.48 8.53 19.20
N GLY A 4 -9.72 8.91 18.88
CA GLY A 4 -10.35 10.15 19.33
C GLY A 4 -9.87 11.44 18.65
N LYS A 5 -9.04 11.36 17.59
CA LYS A 5 -8.49 12.53 16.90
C LYS A 5 -9.18 12.86 15.56
N ASP A 6 -10.27 12.19 15.22
CA ASP A 6 -10.98 12.33 13.94
C ASP A 6 -10.06 12.20 12.71
N VAL A 7 -9.13 11.23 12.76
CA VAL A 7 -8.24 10.88 11.66
C VAL A 7 -8.58 9.48 11.17
N ILE A 8 -8.88 9.35 9.88
CA ILE A 8 -9.05 8.05 9.22
C ILE A 8 -7.66 7.47 8.91
N CYS A 9 -7.41 6.24 9.34
CA CYS A 9 -6.16 5.55 9.08
C CYS A 9 -6.32 4.57 7.92
N ILE A 10 -5.33 4.48 7.04
CA ILE A 10 -5.29 3.50 5.95
C ILE A 10 -3.95 2.78 6.03
N TYR A 11 -4.00 1.45 6.20
CA TYR A 11 -2.82 0.59 6.18
C TYR A 11 -2.79 -0.19 4.87
N CYS A 12 -1.80 0.09 4.02
CA CYS A 12 -1.59 -0.56 2.74
C CYS A 12 -0.48 -1.61 2.84
N ALA A 13 -0.85 -2.87 2.98
CA ALA A 13 0.06 -4.00 2.97
C ALA A 13 0.36 -4.45 1.53
N ILE A 14 1.63 -4.36 1.12
CA ILE A 14 2.13 -4.63 -0.23
C ILE A 14 3.16 -5.75 -0.12
N GLY A 15 2.92 -6.88 -0.78
CA GLY A 15 3.83 -8.02 -0.80
C GLY A 15 4.09 -8.64 0.59
N GLN A 16 3.21 -8.40 1.56
CA GLN A 16 3.32 -8.98 2.90
C GLN A 16 2.76 -10.40 2.96
N LYS A 17 3.22 -11.20 3.92
CA LYS A 17 2.64 -12.53 4.16
C LYS A 17 1.22 -12.37 4.71
N THR A 18 0.27 -13.15 4.20
CA THR A 18 -1.14 -13.11 4.63
C THR A 18 -1.29 -13.27 6.15
N GLY A 19 -0.50 -14.14 6.79
CA GLY A 19 -0.50 -14.31 8.24
C GLY A 19 -0.05 -13.06 9.01
N THR A 20 0.92 -12.31 8.48
CA THR A 20 1.39 -11.05 9.08
C THR A 20 0.29 -9.99 9.00
N VAL A 21 -0.39 -9.87 7.85
CA VAL A 21 -1.53 -8.95 7.69
C VAL A 21 -2.66 -9.32 8.66
N ALA A 22 -3.02 -10.60 8.77
CA ALA A 22 -4.04 -11.06 9.71
C ALA A 22 -3.70 -10.71 11.17
N GLN A 23 -2.44 -10.86 11.56
CA GLN A 23 -1.98 -10.46 12.90
C GLN A 23 -2.09 -8.95 13.14
N ILE A 24 -1.82 -8.13 12.12
CA ILE A 24 -1.98 -6.68 12.20
C ILE A 24 -3.45 -6.30 12.34
N VAL A 25 -4.33 -6.86 11.52
CA VAL A 25 -5.79 -6.64 11.62
C VAL A 25 -6.28 -6.98 13.02
N LYS A 26 -5.93 -8.17 13.52
CA LYS A 26 -6.27 -8.59 14.88
C LYS A 26 -5.76 -7.60 15.94
N THR A 27 -4.52 -7.13 15.81
CA THR A 27 -3.95 -6.15 16.75
C THR A 27 -4.70 -4.82 16.70
N LEU A 28 -5.18 -4.39 15.53
CA LEU A 28 -6.01 -3.21 15.38
C LEU A 28 -7.40 -3.42 16.01
N GLU A 29 -8.00 -4.60 15.86
CA GLU A 29 -9.28 -4.96 16.50
C GLU A 29 -9.15 -4.96 18.02
N ASP A 30 -8.17 -5.69 18.56
CA ASP A 30 -7.92 -5.82 20.01
C ASP A 30 -7.68 -4.45 20.69
N ARG A 31 -7.17 -3.47 19.94
CA ARG A 31 -6.91 -2.11 20.43
C ARG A 31 -8.05 -1.12 20.14
N GLY A 32 -9.14 -1.57 19.52
CA GLY A 32 -10.25 -0.71 19.08
C GLY A 32 -9.81 0.36 18.08
N ALA A 33 -8.91 0.00 17.17
CA ALA A 33 -8.38 0.85 16.12
C ALA A 33 -9.00 0.57 14.74
N MET A 34 -9.62 -0.60 14.54
CA MET A 34 -10.30 -0.92 13.27
C MET A 34 -11.50 -0.02 12.98
N ASP A 35 -12.17 0.53 14.01
CA ASP A 35 -13.33 1.43 13.84
C ASP A 35 -13.04 2.68 13.00
N TYR A 36 -11.77 3.08 12.93
CA TYR A 36 -11.32 4.24 12.15
C TYR A 36 -10.17 3.87 11.18
N SER A 37 -9.96 2.58 10.91
CA SER A 37 -8.88 2.10 10.04
C SER A 37 -9.41 1.28 8.87
N ILE A 38 -8.82 1.48 7.70
CA ILE A 38 -9.05 0.66 6.50
C ILE A 38 -7.75 -0.10 6.21
N VAL A 39 -7.86 -1.39 5.89
CA VAL A 39 -6.72 -2.22 5.51
C VAL A 39 -6.85 -2.61 4.05
N VAL A 40 -5.92 -2.13 3.23
CA VAL A 40 -5.74 -2.53 1.83
C VAL A 40 -4.63 -3.56 1.79
N ALA A 41 -4.88 -4.73 1.24
CA ALA A 41 -3.90 -5.81 1.21
C ALA A 41 -3.73 -6.39 -0.20
N ALA A 42 -2.50 -6.33 -0.71
CA ALA A 42 -2.01 -7.14 -1.81
C ALA A 42 -0.84 -7.97 -1.28
N ASN A 43 -1.11 -9.22 -0.92
CA ASN A 43 -0.18 -10.13 -0.26
C ASN A 43 0.93 -10.62 -1.21
N ALA A 44 1.97 -11.22 -0.63
CA ALA A 44 3.10 -11.78 -1.37
C ALA A 44 2.72 -12.82 -2.44
N ILE A 45 1.59 -13.52 -2.25
CA ILE A 45 1.07 -14.52 -3.18
C ILE A 45 0.27 -13.91 -4.34
N ASP A 46 -0.13 -12.64 -4.22
CA ASP A 46 -0.96 -11.98 -5.21
C ASP A 46 -0.12 -11.57 -6.42
N PRO A 47 -0.71 -11.49 -7.63
CA PRO A 47 0.00 -11.08 -8.83
C PRO A 47 0.67 -9.71 -8.69
N ALA A 48 1.84 -9.54 -9.32
CA ALA A 48 2.60 -8.29 -9.30
C ALA A 48 1.76 -7.04 -9.66
N PRO A 49 0.79 -7.08 -10.61
CA PRO A 49 -0.08 -5.93 -10.86
C PRO A 49 -0.93 -5.49 -9.66
N LEU A 50 -1.40 -6.42 -8.82
CA LEU A 50 -2.16 -6.05 -7.62
C LEU A 50 -1.25 -5.39 -6.57
N GLN A 51 -0.04 -5.92 -6.39
CA GLN A 51 0.94 -5.32 -5.49
C GLN A 51 1.39 -3.94 -5.97
N PHE A 52 1.56 -3.76 -7.28
CA PHE A 52 1.88 -2.48 -7.90
C PHE A 52 0.76 -1.44 -7.72
N LEU A 53 -0.51 -1.85 -7.86
CA LEU A 53 -1.67 -0.95 -7.77
C LEU A 53 -2.13 -0.64 -6.35
N ALA A 54 -1.81 -1.49 -5.36
CA ALA A 54 -2.31 -1.34 -4.00
C ALA A 54 -2.08 0.06 -3.38
N PRO A 55 -0.89 0.70 -3.52
CA PRO A 55 -0.67 2.05 -2.99
C PRO A 55 -1.55 3.11 -3.64
N TYR A 56 -1.81 2.98 -4.94
CA TYR A 56 -2.71 3.87 -5.66
C TYR A 56 -4.16 3.70 -5.18
N SER A 57 -4.61 2.46 -4.97
CA SER A 57 -5.93 2.20 -4.38
C SER A 57 -6.03 2.79 -2.97
N ALA A 58 -4.99 2.66 -2.15
CA ALA A 58 -4.96 3.19 -0.79
C ALA A 58 -5.01 4.73 -0.76
N VAL A 59 -4.26 5.42 -1.63
CA VAL A 59 -4.32 6.89 -1.71
C VAL A 59 -5.68 7.35 -2.21
N SER A 60 -6.27 6.70 -3.22
CA SER A 60 -7.60 7.09 -3.73
C SER A 60 -8.71 6.91 -2.68
N ILE A 61 -8.64 5.88 -1.84
CA ILE A 61 -9.54 5.75 -0.68
C ILE A 61 -9.31 6.91 0.30
N GLY A 62 -8.06 7.31 0.52
CA GLY A 62 -7.73 8.45 1.38
C GLY A 62 -8.23 9.78 0.84
N GLU A 63 -8.05 10.01 -0.46
CA GLU A 63 -8.50 11.21 -1.17
C GLU A 63 -10.01 11.41 -1.03
N TYR A 64 -10.80 10.32 -1.11
CA TYR A 64 -12.25 10.39 -0.88
C TYR A 64 -12.62 11.07 0.45
N PHE A 65 -11.92 10.76 1.54
CA PHE A 65 -12.15 11.36 2.86
C PHE A 65 -11.55 12.76 2.94
N MET A 66 -10.35 12.96 2.39
CA MET A 66 -9.67 14.25 2.33
C MET A 66 -10.51 15.32 1.64
N GLU A 67 -11.09 15.00 0.48
CA GLU A 67 -11.98 15.88 -0.29
C GLU A 67 -13.26 16.26 0.48
N ARG A 68 -13.64 15.46 1.46
CA ARG A 68 -14.79 15.71 2.37
C ARG A 68 -14.38 16.44 3.66
N GLY A 69 -13.17 17.00 3.69
CA GLY A 69 -12.66 17.78 4.80
C GLY A 69 -12.21 16.94 6.00
N LYS A 70 -12.00 15.63 5.83
CA LYS A 70 -11.46 14.76 6.89
C LYS A 70 -9.95 14.70 6.85
N HIS A 71 -9.33 14.47 8.02
CA HIS A 71 -7.91 14.19 8.12
C HIS A 71 -7.66 12.70 7.89
N VAL A 72 -6.61 12.37 7.13
CA VAL A 72 -6.29 11.00 6.74
C VAL A 72 -4.81 10.72 6.96
N LEU A 73 -4.50 9.52 7.45
CA LEU A 73 -3.16 8.98 7.56
C LEU A 73 -3.07 7.72 6.70
N VAL A 74 -2.24 7.72 5.66
CA VAL A 74 -1.95 6.54 4.83
C VAL A 74 -0.57 6.01 5.15
N ILE A 75 -0.45 4.69 5.34
CA ILE A 75 0.81 3.99 5.62
C ILE A 75 1.02 2.94 4.53
N TYR A 76 2.19 2.95 3.90
CA TYR A 76 2.57 1.96 2.88
C TYR A 76 3.61 0.97 3.45
N ASP A 77 3.28 -0.31 3.45
CA ASP A 77 4.12 -1.40 3.96
C ASP A 77 4.27 -2.53 2.90
N ASP A 78 5.22 -2.47 1.97
CA ASP A 78 6.18 -1.39 1.80
C ASP A 78 6.41 -1.01 0.33
N LEU A 79 6.87 0.23 0.10
CA LEU A 79 7.13 0.77 -1.23
C LEU A 79 8.32 0.12 -1.95
N SER A 80 9.22 -0.56 -1.21
CA SER A 80 10.31 -1.31 -1.84
C SER A 80 9.75 -2.55 -2.53
N LYS A 81 8.79 -3.25 -1.92
CA LYS A 81 8.07 -4.37 -2.54
C LYS A 81 7.20 -3.91 -3.71
N GLN A 82 6.61 -2.71 -3.65
CA GLN A 82 5.94 -2.11 -4.81
C GLN A 82 6.92 -1.92 -5.98
N ALA A 83 8.11 -1.36 -5.73
CA ALA A 83 9.13 -1.19 -6.77
C ALA A 83 9.55 -2.53 -7.39
N VAL A 84 9.71 -3.58 -6.59
CA VAL A 84 10.04 -4.93 -7.07
C VAL A 84 8.92 -5.51 -7.95
N ALA A 85 7.65 -5.29 -7.59
CA ALA A 85 6.52 -5.67 -8.41
C ALA A 85 6.51 -4.91 -9.75
N TYR A 86 6.73 -3.59 -9.71
CA TYR A 86 6.82 -2.75 -10.91
C TYR A 86 7.98 -3.17 -11.83
N ARG A 87 9.14 -3.51 -11.25
CA ARG A 87 10.29 -4.05 -11.98
C ARG A 87 9.91 -5.35 -12.69
N SER A 88 9.31 -6.28 -11.98
CA SER A 88 8.90 -7.58 -12.52
C SER A 88 7.95 -7.42 -13.70
N MET A 89 6.94 -6.56 -13.57
CA MET A 89 6.02 -6.23 -14.66
C MET A 89 6.74 -5.59 -15.85
N SER A 90 7.62 -4.62 -15.60
CA SER A 90 8.35 -3.91 -16.65
C SER A 90 9.25 -4.84 -17.47
N LEU A 91 9.91 -5.79 -16.82
CA LEU A 91 10.75 -6.80 -17.49
C LEU A 91 9.91 -7.76 -18.34
N LEU A 92 8.75 -8.23 -17.84
CA LEU A 92 7.83 -9.07 -18.61
C LEU A 92 7.30 -8.36 -19.85
N LEU A 93 7.07 -7.05 -19.76
CA LEU A 93 6.67 -6.19 -20.87
C LEU A 93 7.85 -5.78 -21.78
N ARG A 94 9.06 -6.32 -21.54
CA ARG A 94 10.28 -6.02 -22.29
C ARG A 94 10.64 -4.54 -22.33
N ARG A 95 10.30 -3.79 -21.28
CA ARG A 95 10.77 -2.41 -21.12
C ARG A 95 12.28 -2.40 -20.84
N PRO A 96 13.06 -1.49 -21.44
CA PRO A 96 14.50 -1.40 -21.18
C PRO A 96 14.81 -1.17 -19.69
N PRO A 97 15.64 -2.01 -19.06
CA PRO A 97 16.05 -1.81 -17.67
C PRO A 97 17.19 -0.80 -17.52
N GLY A 98 17.24 -0.13 -16.38
CA GLY A 98 18.34 0.71 -15.92
C GLY A 98 19.10 0.09 -14.73
N ARG A 99 19.47 0.94 -13.76
CA ARG A 99 20.19 0.51 -12.55
C ARG A 99 19.41 -0.57 -11.79
N GLU A 100 20.10 -1.63 -11.37
CA GLU A 100 19.52 -2.76 -10.61
C GLU A 100 18.29 -3.41 -11.28
N ALA A 101 18.26 -3.33 -12.61
CA ALA A 101 17.20 -3.80 -13.48
C ALA A 101 15.83 -3.11 -13.32
N TYR A 102 15.74 -1.99 -12.59
CA TYR A 102 14.52 -1.19 -12.51
C TYR A 102 14.26 -0.43 -13.81
N PRO A 103 13.00 -0.16 -14.18
CA PRO A 103 12.68 0.70 -15.32
C PRO A 103 13.12 2.15 -15.04
N GLY A 104 13.37 2.91 -16.11
CA GLY A 104 13.89 4.28 -16.00
C GLY A 104 12.98 5.27 -15.25
N ASP A 105 11.69 4.96 -15.14
CA ASP A 105 10.67 5.77 -14.47
C ASP A 105 10.35 5.27 -13.04
N VAL A 106 11.19 4.42 -12.43
CA VAL A 106 10.98 3.95 -11.04
C VAL A 106 10.98 5.10 -10.00
N PHE A 107 11.61 6.24 -10.31
CA PHE A 107 11.49 7.43 -9.46
C PHE A 107 10.09 8.05 -9.54
N TYR A 108 9.54 8.15 -10.77
CA TYR A 108 8.20 8.69 -11.01
C TYR A 108 7.10 7.81 -10.41
N LEU A 109 7.38 6.52 -10.19
CA LEU A 109 6.49 5.61 -9.47
C LEU A 109 6.08 6.16 -8.08
N HIS A 110 7.02 6.79 -7.36
CA HIS A 110 6.85 7.18 -5.96
C HIS A 110 6.90 8.70 -5.70
N SER A 111 7.08 9.52 -6.73
CA SER A 111 7.10 10.99 -6.63
C SER A 111 5.70 11.56 -6.50
#